data_AF-A0A955TWX3-F1
#
_entry.id   AF-A0A955TWX3-F1
#
_cell.length_a   1.000
_cell.length_b   1.000
_cell.length_c   1.000
_cell.angle_alpha   90.00
_cell.angle_beta   90.00
_cell.angle_gamma   90.00
#
_symmetry.space_group_name_H-M   'P 1'
#
loop_
_entity.id
_entity.type
_entity.pdbx_description
1 polymer ?
#
loop_
_entity_poly.entity_id
_entity_poly.type
_entity_poly.pdbx_seq_one_letter_code
_entity_poly.pdbx_strand_id
1 'polypeptide(L)'
;MSSEHPIEILTRTILSASEAGHWDQVACLYQRRSLEFVLRELPVRVIRRLIDMDTLIQERARVVHAATRQNLLQVQERRRKLLQWKQQWASSPVESGRFVRTA
;
A
#
# COMPACT_ATOMS: atom_id res chain seq x y z
N MET A 1 -27.65 -28.07 1.76
CA MET A 1 -26.87 -26.87 2.14
C MET A 1 -25.41 -27.19 1.89
N SER A 2 -24.79 -26.64 0.85
CA SER A 2 -23.37 -26.90 0.59
C SER A 2 -22.55 -26.20 1.66
N SER A 3 -21.86 -26.97 2.50
CA SER A 3 -20.87 -26.42 3.44
C SER A 3 -19.77 -25.76 2.61
N GLU A 4 -19.62 -24.43 2.73
CA GLU A 4 -18.50 -23.73 2.12
C GLU A 4 -17.19 -24.27 2.68
N HIS A 5 -16.21 -24.48 1.80
CA HIS A 5 -14.92 -25.00 2.24
C HIS A 5 -14.23 -23.95 3.11
N PRO A 6 -13.59 -24.29 4.24
CA PRO A 6 -12.95 -23.31 5.12
C PRO A 6 -11.97 -22.35 4.42
N ILE A 7 -11.26 -22.84 3.40
CA ILE A 7 -10.37 -22.02 2.55
C ILE A 7 -11.11 -20.94 1.74
N GLU A 8 -12.35 -21.21 1.32
CA GLU A 8 -13.18 -20.25 0.59
C GLU A 8 -13.64 -19.13 1.52
N ILE A 9 -14.03 -19.49 2.74
CA ILE A 9 -14.36 -18.52 3.79
C ILE A 9 -13.16 -17.61 4.06
N LEU A 10 -11.97 -18.21 4.27
CA LEU A 10 -10.74 -17.46 4.52
C LEU A 10 -10.39 -16.54 3.33
N THR A 11 -10.49 -17.03 2.10
CA THR A 11 -10.20 -16.24 0.90
C THR A 11 -11.21 -15.11 0.69
N ARG A 12 -12.49 -15.33 1.04
CA ARG A 12 -13.49 -14.26 1.07
C ARG A 12 -13.18 -13.20 2.13
N THR A 13 -12.70 -13.61 3.31
CA THR A 13 -12.24 -12.66 4.33
C THR A 13 -11.05 -11.84 3.85
N ILE A 14 -10.10 -12.46 3.14
CA ILE A 14 -8.98 -11.75 2.50
C ILE A 14 -9.50 -10.73 1.50
N LEU A 15 -10.44 -11.13 0.64
CA LEU A 15 -11.05 -10.23 -0.35
C LEU A 15 -11.71 -9.03 0.34
N SER A 16 -12.54 -9.26 1.36
CA SER A 16 -13.18 -8.18 2.11
C SER A 16 -12.17 -7.24 2.80
N ALA A 17 -11.09 -7.77 3.37
CA ALA A 17 -10.02 -6.95 3.94
C ALA A 17 -9.29 -6.11 2.86
N SER A 18 -9.09 -6.67 1.66
CA SER A 18 -8.54 -5.94 0.51
C SER A 18 -9.49 -4.86 -0.02
N GLU A 19 -10.80 -5.06 0.14
CA GLU A 19 -11.82 -4.08 -0.21
C GLU A 19 -11.80 -2.88 0.73
N ALA A 20 -11.67 -3.15 2.03
CA ALA A 20 -11.52 -2.15 3.09
C ALA A 20 -10.12 -1.49 3.13
N GLY A 21 -9.15 -2.00 2.38
CA GLY A 21 -7.78 -1.46 2.33
C GLY A 21 -6.90 -1.86 3.53
N HIS A 22 -7.27 -2.89 4.28
CA HIS A 22 -6.50 -3.41 5.42
C HIS A 22 -5.38 -4.36 4.96
N TRP A 23 -4.35 -3.82 4.30
CA TRP A 23 -3.31 -4.62 3.64
C TRP A 23 -2.43 -5.46 4.59
N ASP A 24 -2.19 -4.99 5.82
CA ASP A 24 -1.49 -5.79 6.83
C ASP A 24 -2.30 -7.02 7.24
N GLN A 25 -3.63 -6.87 7.35
CA GLN A 25 -4.53 -7.97 7.62
C GLN A 25 -4.58 -8.95 6.44
N VAL A 26 -4.62 -8.44 5.21
CA VAL A 26 -4.53 -9.26 3.98
C VAL A 26 -3.28 -10.13 4.00
N ALA A 27 -2.11 -9.55 4.33
CA ALA A 27 -0.85 -10.29 4.41
C ALA A 27 -0.88 -11.39 5.49
N CYS A 28 -1.36 -11.06 6.69
CA CYS A 28 -1.51 -12.02 7.79
C CYS A 28 -2.43 -13.19 7.42
N LEU A 29 -3.57 -12.90 6.78
CA LEU A 29 -4.53 -13.92 6.36
C LEU A 29 -3.98 -14.81 5.22
N TYR A 30 -3.19 -14.27 4.29
CA TYR A 30 -2.50 -15.09 3.27
C TYR A 30 -1.46 -16.03 3.89
N GLN A 31 -0.70 -15.53 4.87
CA GLN A 31 0.24 -16.37 5.61
C GLN A 31 -0.48 -17.49 6.37
N ARG A 32 -1.63 -17.18 6.98
CA ARG A 32 -2.49 -18.20 7.60
C ARG A 32 -2.99 -19.22 6.57
N ARG A 33 -3.44 -18.76 5.40
CA ARG A 33 -3.91 -19.63 4.31
C ARG A 33 -2.82 -20.59 3.81
N SER A 34 -1.57 -20.13 3.70
CA SER A 34 -0.46 -20.98 3.25
C SER A 34 -0.06 -22.04 4.27
N LEU A 35 -0.24 -21.75 5.57
CA LEU A 35 0.02 -22.71 6.65
C LEU A 35 -1.09 -23.74 6.81
N GLU A 36 -2.36 -23.32 6.72
CA GLU A 36 -3.51 -24.20 6.97
C GLU A 36 -3.84 -25.11 5.78
N PHE A 37 -3.42 -24.75 4.56
CA PHE A 37 -3.83 -25.44 3.34
C PHE A 37 -2.64 -25.82 2.46
N VAL A 38 -1.95 -26.89 2.84
CA VAL A 38 -1.03 -27.61 1.95
C VAL A 38 -1.85 -28.64 1.15
N LEU A 39 -2.03 -28.39 -0.15
CA LEU A 39 -2.51 -29.30 -1.21
C LEU A 39 -3.43 -30.46 -0.77
N ARG A 40 -4.49 -30.16 0.00
CA ARG A 40 -5.63 -31.09 0.10
C ARG A 40 -6.30 -31.13 -1.27
N GLU A 41 -6.77 -32.29 -1.70
CA GLU A 41 -7.53 -32.43 -2.95
C GLU A 41 -8.83 -31.61 -2.87
N LEU A 42 -8.74 -30.35 -3.32
CA LEU A 42 -9.87 -29.45 -3.42
C LEU A 42 -10.67 -29.80 -4.67
N PRO A 43 -12.01 -29.80 -4.62
CA PRO A 43 -12.83 -29.92 -5.82
C PRO A 43 -12.47 -28.83 -6.83
N VAL A 44 -12.42 -29.17 -8.13
CA VAL A 44 -12.09 -28.22 -9.22
C VAL A 44 -12.96 -26.95 -9.15
N ARG A 45 -14.23 -27.08 -8.75
CA ARG A 45 -15.14 -25.94 -8.58
C ARG A 45 -14.67 -24.97 -7.49
N VAL A 46 -14.14 -25.48 -6.38
CA VAL A 46 -13.57 -24.67 -5.29
C VAL A 46 -12.31 -23.98 -5.78
N ILE A 47 -11.42 -24.71 -6.47
CA ILE A 47 -10.18 -24.15 -7.03
C ILE A 47 -10.48 -22.96 -7.95
N ARG A 48 -11.45 -23.08 -8.87
CA ARG A 48 -11.85 -21.97 -9.75
C ARG A 48 -12.30 -20.74 -8.97
N ARG A 49 -13.19 -20.91 -7.99
CA ARG A 49 -13.66 -19.79 -7.16
C ARG A 49 -12.54 -19.12 -6.36
N LEU A 50 -11.57 -19.89 -5.88
CA LEU A 50 -10.39 -19.34 -5.21
C LEU A 50 -9.54 -18.50 -6.16
N ILE A 51 -9.29 -19.00 -7.38
CA ILE A 51 -8.54 -18.27 -8.41
C ILE A 51 -9.25 -16.97 -8.78
N ASP A 52 -10.57 -16.99 -8.93
CA ASP A 52 -11.35 -15.80 -9.26
C ASP A 52 -11.21 -14.73 -8.16
N MET A 53 -11.36 -15.12 -6.88
CA MET A 53 -11.18 -14.21 -5.75
C MET A 53 -9.73 -13.69 -5.63
N ASP A 54 -8.73 -14.58 -5.80
CA ASP A 54 -7.32 -14.20 -5.77
C ASP A 54 -6.97 -13.22 -6.88
N THR A 55 -7.58 -13.37 -8.06
CA THR A 55 -7.40 -12.43 -9.18
C THR A 55 -7.91 -11.02 -8.81
N LEU A 56 -9.10 -10.93 -8.21
CA LEU A 56 -9.65 -9.65 -7.74
C LEU A 56 -8.74 -9.00 -6.68
N ILE A 57 -8.23 -9.78 -5.72
CA ILE A 57 -7.30 -9.28 -4.69
C ILE A 57 -6.02 -8.74 -5.33
N GLN A 58 -5.46 -9.46 -6.32
CA GLN A 58 -4.26 -9.04 -7.03
C GLN A 58 -4.47 -7.75 -7.82
N GLU A 59 -5.61 -7.60 -8.50
CA GLU A 59 -5.94 -6.36 -9.22
C GLU A 59 -5.98 -5.16 -8.27
N ARG A 60 -6.62 -5.30 -7.10
CA ARG A 60 -6.63 -4.25 -6.08
C ARG A 60 -5.23 -3.95 -5.55
N ALA A 61 -4.41 -4.97 -5.31
CA ALA A 61 -3.04 -4.80 -4.86
C ALA A 61 -2.20 -4.00 -5.88
N ARG A 62 -2.40 -4.23 -7.19
CA ARG A 62 -1.74 -3.45 -8.26
C ARG A 62 -2.14 -1.97 -8.21
N VAL A 63 -3.42 -1.68 -8.01
CA VAL A 63 -3.92 -0.29 -7.88
C VAL A 63 -3.27 0.40 -6.68
N VAL A 64 -3.24 -0.26 -5.53
CA VAL A 64 -2.63 0.30 -4.32
C VAL A 64 -1.13 0.46 -4.47
N HIS A 65 -0.44 -0.49 -5.10
CA HIS A 65 0.99 -0.37 -5.35
C HIS A 65 1.31 0.81 -6.27
N ALA A 66 0.51 1.05 -7.32
CA ALA A 66 0.66 2.21 -8.19
C ALA A 66 0.45 3.53 -7.42
N ALA A 67 -0.59 3.61 -6.59
CA ALA A 67 -0.87 4.78 -5.76
C ALA A 67 0.27 5.06 -4.74
N THR A 68 0.75 4.02 -4.05
CA THR A 68 1.87 4.12 -3.11
C THR A 68 3.14 4.60 -3.82
N ARG A 69 3.45 4.07 -5.00
CA ARG A 69 4.59 4.51 -5.81
C ARG A 69 4.48 5.99 -6.17
N GLN A 70 3.31 6.45 -6.60
CA GLN A 70 3.07 7.86 -6.92
C GLN A 70 3.26 8.75 -5.68
N ASN A 71 2.75 8.34 -4.53
CA ASN A 71 2.91 9.06 -3.27
C ASN A 71 4.39 9.16 -2.86
N LEU A 72 5.16 8.08 -2.99
CA LEU A 72 6.60 8.09 -2.69
C LEU A 72 7.37 9.05 -3.59
N LEU A 73 7.07 9.08 -4.90
CA LEU A 73 7.67 10.04 -5.83
C LEU A 73 7.35 11.49 -5.45
N GLN A 74 6.11 11.78 -5.05
CA GLN A 74 5.72 13.11 -4.57
C GLN A 74 6.45 13.51 -3.30
N VAL A 75 6.61 12.59 -2.34
CA VAL A 75 7.36 12.84 -1.10
C VAL A 75 8.83 13.10 -1.39
N GLN A 76 9.45 12.34 -2.29
CA GLN A 76 10.83 12.58 -2.73
C GLN A 76 10.99 13.96 -3.37
N GLU A 77 10.04 14.36 -4.22
CA GLU A 77 10.06 15.66 -4.87
C GLU A 77 9.90 16.81 -3.85
N ARG A 78 9.00 16.66 -2.88
CA ARG A 78 8.85 17.63 -1.77
C ARG A 78 10.14 17.74 -0.96
N ARG A 79 10.78 16.61 -0.64
CA ARG A 79 12.06 16.59 0.08
C ARG A 79 13.15 17.31 -0.71
N ARG A 80 13.23 17.10 -2.03
CA ARG A 80 14.18 17.78 -2.92
C ARG A 80 13.99 19.30 -2.89
N LYS A 81 12.74 19.77 -3.01
CA LYS A 81 12.40 21.20 -2.95
C LYS A 81 12.77 21.82 -1.61
N LEU A 82 12.47 21.15 -0.49
CA LEU A 82 12.84 21.62 0.85
C LEU A 82 14.36 21.77 1.01
N LEU A 83 15.14 20.84 0.47
CA LEU A 83 16.61 20.93 0.48
C LEU A 83 17.12 22.11 -0.35
N GLN A 84 16.53 22.35 -1.53
CA GLN A 84 16.86 23.49 -2.39
C GLN A 84 16.55 24.82 -1.69
N TRP A 85 15.38 24.95 -1.06
CA TRP A 85 15.03 26.16 -0.32
C TRP A 85 15.95 26.38 0.88
N LYS A 86 16.32 25.33 1.62
CA LYS A 86 17.29 25.43 2.71
C LYS A 86 18.65 25.94 2.21
N GLN A 87 19.12 25.45 1.06
CA GLN A 87 20.36 25.92 0.45
C GLN A 87 20.25 27.38 0.01
N GLN A 88 19.15 27.79 -0.62
CA GLN A 88 18.92 29.18 -1.02
C GLN A 88 18.89 30.13 0.17
N TRP A 89 18.24 29.76 1.27
CA TRP A 89 18.26 30.55 2.50
C TRP A 89 19.64 30.64 3.15
N ALA A 90 20.40 29.53 3.16
CA ALA A 90 21.77 29.54 3.68
C ALA A 90 22.75 30.31 2.79
N SER A 91 22.44 30.47 1.50
CA SER A 91 23.25 31.18 0.51
C SER A 91 22.80 32.64 0.32
N SER A 92 21.66 33.02 0.89
CA SER A 92 21.18 34.40 0.87
C SER A 92 22.12 35.24 1.73
N PRO A 93 22.76 36.29 1.18
CA PRO A 93 23.53 37.20 2.00
C PRO A 93 22.58 37.85 3.01
N VAL A 94 22.83 37.64 4.29
CA VAL A 94 22.28 38.49 5.34
C VAL A 94 22.79 39.88 5.00
N GLU A 95 21.91 40.76 4.49
CA GLU A 95 22.18 42.19 4.42
C GLU A 95 22.42 42.67 5.85
N SER A 96 23.69 42.59 6.24
CA SER A 96 24.22 43.16 7.46
C SER A 96 24.17 44.68 7.30
N GLY A 97 23.09 45.26 7.80
CA GLY A 97 23.05 46.62 8.34
C GLY A 97 23.21 47.77 7.34
N ARG A 98 22.14 48.57 7.22
CA ARG A 98 22.21 50.03 7.39
C ARG A 98 20.80 50.60 7.53
N PHE A 99 20.21 50.44 8.72
CA PHE A 99 19.27 51.46 9.18
C PHE A 99 20.08 52.71 9.47
N VAL A 100 20.25 53.58 8.46
CA VAL A 100 20.72 54.94 8.67
C VAL A 100 19.58 55.66 9.39
N ARG A 101 19.69 55.79 10.72
CA ARG A 101 18.93 56.77 11.50
C ARG A 101 19.43 58.14 11.06
N THR A 102 18.70 58.81 10.19
CA THR A 102 18.90 60.24 9.93
C THR A 102 18.48 61.00 11.19
N ALA A 103 19.45 61.69 11.79
CA ALA A 103 19.23 62.71 12.82
C ALA A 103 18.65 63.99 12.20
#